data_AF-A0AAD5SPK9-F1
#
_entry.id   AF-A0AAD5SPK9-F1
#
_cell.length_a   1.000
_cell.length_b   1.000
_cell.length_c   1.000
_cell.angle_alpha   90.00
_cell.angle_beta   90.00
_cell.angle_gamma   90.00
#
_symmetry.space_group_name_H-M   'P 1'
#
loop_
_entity.id
_entity.type
_entity.pdbx_description
1 polymer ?
#
loop_
_entity_poly.entity_id
_entity_poly.type
_entity_poly.pdbx_seq_one_letter_code
_entity_poly.pdbx_strand_id
1 'polypeptide(L)'
;RQCTAPLLLLYQHHMEKTEVANERHLWALLRANILNNDTKAVLIQYLQLRTGANTFSVEYCYGKDAISGISGLYAVNGVGLQMLRKDIRNYLSSEFYHDVDIQNCLPQIFFYLFDKCKISCLHLDTYIRECPRILEEQSLDKKQVISMIFDEKPEITDKFFKDIHDKVHNNLIPKLKTNDCYLQIWNNTKVDTKNRNRCFLARVVFDIENDILLTMNQFFEQKKWSLAVLVFEGVMI
;
A
#
# COMPACT_ATOMS: atom_id res chain seq x y z
N ARG A 1 5.13 -0.37 23.82
CA ARG A 1 4.15 0.68 23.45
C ARG A 1 2.77 0.05 23.55
N GLN A 2 1.91 0.59 24.41
CA GLN A 2 0.47 0.30 24.39
C GLN A 2 -0.04 0.55 22.97
N CYS A 3 -0.99 -0.28 22.53
CA CYS A 3 -1.65 -0.18 21.24
C CYS A 3 -2.04 1.29 21.00
N THR A 4 -1.41 1.94 20.02
CA THR A 4 -1.59 3.37 19.77
C THR A 4 -2.95 3.62 19.14
N ALA A 5 -3.97 3.66 19.99
CA ALA A 5 -5.30 4.14 19.67
C ALA A 5 -5.52 5.68 19.74
N PRO A 6 -4.53 6.60 19.76
CA PRO A 6 -4.86 8.04 19.71
C PRO A 6 -4.79 8.68 18.31
N LEU A 7 -4.24 8.03 17.28
CA LEU A 7 -4.16 8.62 15.92
C LEU A 7 -5.40 8.34 15.06
N LEU A 8 -6.02 7.17 15.22
CA LEU A 8 -7.20 6.74 14.46
C LEU A 8 -8.47 7.56 14.75
N LEU A 9 -8.55 8.24 15.90
CA LEU A 9 -9.72 9.04 16.28
C LEU A 9 -9.76 10.45 15.66
N LEU A 10 -8.67 10.89 15.00
CA LEU A 10 -8.55 12.25 14.48
C LEU A 10 -8.76 12.38 12.97
N TYR A 11 -8.72 11.28 12.22
CA TYR A 11 -9.02 11.32 10.78
C TYR A 11 -10.51 11.09 10.56
N GLN A 12 -11.19 12.14 10.11
CA GLN A 12 -12.52 12.04 9.51
C GLN A 12 -12.52 10.91 8.48
N HIS A 13 -13.65 10.21 8.32
CA HIS A 13 -13.81 9.10 7.36
C HIS A 13 -13.44 9.46 5.91
N HIS A 14 -13.26 10.75 5.63
CA HIS A 14 -12.99 11.35 4.34
C HIS A 14 -11.85 12.37 4.47
N MET A 15 -10.91 12.34 3.52
CA MET A 15 -9.82 13.30 3.38
C MET A 15 -9.87 13.88 1.98
N GLU A 16 -10.03 15.19 1.85
CA GLU A 16 -9.97 15.87 0.55
C GLU A 16 -8.55 16.39 0.30
N LYS A 17 -8.02 16.14 -0.90
CA LYS A 17 -6.71 16.61 -1.37
C LYS A 17 -6.85 17.28 -2.73
N THR A 18 -6.07 18.33 -2.96
CA THR A 18 -5.95 18.94 -4.29
C THR A 18 -4.76 18.35 -5.01
N GLU A 19 -5.05 17.63 -6.09
CA GLU A 19 -4.04 17.08 -6.99
C GLU A 19 -3.78 18.04 -8.16
N VAL A 20 -2.55 18.02 -8.67
CA VAL A 20 -2.08 18.84 -9.79
C VAL A 20 -1.56 17.93 -10.89
N ALA A 21 -2.14 18.04 -12.09
CA ALA A 21 -1.75 17.25 -13.24
C ALA A 21 -1.87 18.06 -14.53
N ASN A 22 -0.98 17.80 -15.48
CA ASN A 22 -0.92 18.53 -16.74
C ASN A 22 -2.11 18.14 -17.63
N GLU A 23 -3.06 19.06 -17.77
CA GLU A 23 -4.26 18.83 -18.58
C GLU A 23 -3.93 18.55 -20.04
N ARG A 24 -2.88 19.17 -20.60
CA ARG A 24 -2.49 18.92 -22.00
C ARG A 24 -2.03 17.49 -22.17
N HIS A 25 -1.23 16.98 -21.23
CA HIS A 25 -0.81 15.58 -21.20
C HIS A 25 -2.00 14.64 -21.04
N LEU A 26 -2.96 14.98 -20.17
CA LEU A 26 -4.20 14.22 -19.98
C LEU A 26 -5.01 14.11 -21.28
N TRP A 27 -5.22 15.23 -21.97
CA TRP A 27 -5.92 15.24 -23.26
C TRP A 27 -5.14 14.49 -24.35
N ALA A 28 -3.82 14.58 -24.37
CA ALA A 28 -2.98 13.82 -25.30
C ALA A 28 -3.13 12.30 -25.07
N LEU A 29 -3.12 11.85 -23.82
CA LEU A 29 -3.34 10.45 -23.46
C LEU A 29 -4.72 9.94 -23.89
N LEU A 30 -5.78 10.72 -23.65
CA LEU A 30 -7.14 10.34 -24.04
C LEU A 30 -7.30 10.16 -25.56
N ARG A 31 -6.59 10.98 -26.34
CA ARG A 31 -6.55 10.90 -27.81
C ARG A 31 -5.62 9.81 -28.34
N ALA A 32 -4.70 9.30 -27.52
CA ALA A 32 -3.75 8.30 -27.95
C ALA A 32 -4.44 6.94 -28.14
N ASN A 33 -4.07 6.22 -29.20
CA ASN A 33 -4.61 4.89 -29.49
C ASN A 33 -3.89 3.75 -28.73
N ILE A 34 -2.88 4.09 -27.93
CA ILE A 34 -2.05 3.12 -27.19
C ILE A 34 -2.65 2.72 -25.84
N LEU A 35 -3.60 3.49 -25.31
CA LEU A 35 -4.22 3.20 -24.02
C LEU A 35 -5.43 2.28 -24.20
N ASN A 36 -5.57 1.31 -23.31
CA ASN A 36 -6.76 0.46 -23.23
C ASN A 36 -7.98 1.25 -22.75
N ASN A 37 -9.18 0.71 -23.00
CA ASN A 37 -10.44 1.37 -22.68
C ASN A 37 -10.61 1.62 -21.17
N ASP A 38 -10.14 0.71 -20.32
CA ASP A 38 -10.25 0.84 -18.86
C ASP A 38 -9.45 2.03 -18.34
N THR A 39 -8.21 2.18 -18.82
CA THR A 39 -7.34 3.32 -18.47
C THR A 39 -7.97 4.62 -18.95
N LYS A 40 -8.51 4.64 -20.19
CA LYS A 40 -9.21 5.83 -20.70
C LYS A 40 -10.43 6.17 -19.85
N ALA A 41 -11.20 5.17 -19.41
CA ALA A 41 -12.36 5.39 -18.54
C ALA A 41 -11.96 6.02 -17.19
N VAL A 42 -10.85 5.56 -16.58
CA VAL A 42 -10.32 6.16 -15.36
C VAL A 42 -9.86 7.60 -15.59
N LEU A 43 -9.15 7.89 -16.69
CA LEU A 43 -8.70 9.25 -17.03
C LEU A 43 -9.88 10.20 -17.32
N ILE A 44 -10.96 9.71 -17.93
CA ILE A 44 -12.19 10.48 -18.16
C ILE A 44 -12.84 10.83 -16.81
N GLN A 45 -12.93 9.86 -15.89
CA GLN A 45 -13.45 10.11 -14.54
C GLN A 45 -12.58 11.11 -13.78
N TYR A 46 -11.25 10.99 -13.91
CA TYR A 46 -10.32 11.93 -13.27
C TYR A 46 -10.51 13.36 -13.79
N LEU A 47 -10.76 13.54 -15.08
CA LEU A 47 -11.07 14.85 -15.66
C LEU A 47 -12.34 15.48 -15.08
N GLN A 48 -13.31 14.68 -14.64
CA GLN A 48 -14.54 15.19 -14.01
C GLN A 48 -14.28 15.79 -12.61
N LEU A 49 -13.13 15.48 -11.99
CA LEU A 49 -12.72 16.05 -10.70
C LEU A 49 -12.07 17.44 -10.81
N ARG A 50 -11.96 17.97 -12.03
CA ARG A 50 -11.31 19.25 -12.31
C ARG A 50 -12.00 20.41 -11.59
N THR A 51 -11.24 21.16 -10.81
CA THR A 51 -11.68 22.37 -10.12
C THR A 51 -11.11 23.66 -10.73
N GLY A 52 -10.06 23.53 -11.56
CA GLY A 52 -9.34 24.65 -12.16
C GLY A 52 -8.33 24.18 -13.19
N ALA A 53 -7.45 25.08 -13.64
CA ALA A 53 -6.40 24.75 -14.59
C ALA A 53 -5.35 23.85 -13.92
N ASN A 54 -5.21 22.62 -14.43
CA ASN A 54 -4.34 21.59 -13.89
C ASN A 54 -4.68 21.13 -12.47
N THR A 55 -5.81 21.52 -11.87
CA THR A 55 -6.15 21.19 -10.48
C THR A 55 -7.39 20.31 -10.38
N PHE A 56 -7.32 19.31 -9.53
CA PHE A 56 -8.34 18.27 -9.36
C PHE A 56 -8.60 18.05 -7.86
N SER A 57 -9.87 18.06 -7.44
CA SER A 57 -10.22 17.73 -6.05
C SER A 57 -10.47 16.23 -5.93
N VAL A 58 -9.65 15.55 -5.13
CA VAL A 58 -9.72 14.11 -4.92
C VAL A 58 -10.06 13.83 -3.47
N GLU A 59 -11.13 13.06 -3.29
CA GLU A 59 -11.56 12.58 -1.99
C GLU A 59 -10.98 11.19 -1.73
N TYR A 60 -10.43 10.98 -0.55
CA TYR A 60 -9.89 9.71 -0.08
C TYR A 60 -10.76 9.18 1.06
N CYS A 61 -11.07 7.88 1.06
CA CYS A 61 -11.82 7.22 2.12
C CYS A 61 -11.24 5.84 2.45
N TYR A 62 -11.62 5.32 3.61
CA TYR A 62 -11.36 3.94 3.96
C TYR A 62 -12.28 2.99 3.18
N GLY A 63 -11.82 1.77 2.93
CA GLY A 63 -12.63 0.77 2.21
C GLY A 63 -13.99 0.51 2.88
N LYS A 64 -15.02 0.12 2.11
CA LYS A 64 -16.39 -0.10 2.62
C LYS A 64 -16.49 -1.12 3.76
N ASP A 65 -15.55 -2.08 3.80
CA ASP A 65 -15.45 -3.12 4.83
C ASP A 65 -14.40 -2.77 5.92
N ALA A 66 -13.90 -1.53 5.95
CA ALA A 66 -12.91 -1.10 6.93
C ALA A 66 -13.54 -1.11 8.33
N ILE A 67 -12.93 -1.84 9.25
CA ILE A 67 -13.34 -1.85 10.64
C ILE A 67 -12.73 -0.59 11.25
N SER A 68 -13.51 0.45 11.52
CA SER A 68 -13.09 1.64 12.28
C SER A 68 -11.65 2.13 11.98
N GLY A 69 -11.37 2.49 10.71
CA GLY A 69 -10.07 3.01 10.28
C GLY A 69 -8.99 1.96 9.99
N ILE A 70 -9.31 0.67 10.13
CA ILE A 70 -8.43 -0.45 9.76
C ILE A 70 -8.64 -0.78 8.28
N SER A 71 -7.91 -0.08 7.41
CA SER A 71 -7.61 -0.42 6.00
C SER A 71 -6.79 0.70 5.37
N GLY A 72 -6.23 0.49 4.17
CA GLY A 72 -5.64 1.59 3.41
C GLY A 72 -6.66 2.68 3.05
N LEU A 73 -6.17 3.92 2.90
CA LEU A 73 -6.91 5.01 2.25
C LEU A 73 -6.87 4.84 0.72
N TYR A 74 -8.04 5.03 0.10
CA TYR A 74 -8.19 4.96 -1.35
C TYR A 74 -8.92 6.19 -1.86
N ALA A 75 -8.52 6.67 -3.03
CA ALA A 75 -9.30 7.65 -3.78
C ALA A 75 -10.71 7.10 -4.05
N VAL A 76 -11.74 7.87 -3.71
CA VAL A 76 -13.15 7.49 -3.84
C VAL A 76 -13.43 7.09 -5.29
N ASN A 77 -14.17 5.99 -5.45
CA ASN A 77 -14.45 5.35 -6.76
C ASN A 77 -13.21 4.94 -7.56
N GLY A 78 -12.03 4.93 -6.95
CA GLY A 78 -10.77 4.64 -7.63
C GLY A 78 -10.35 5.76 -8.60
N VAL A 79 -10.76 7.00 -8.34
CA VAL A 79 -10.49 8.14 -9.23
C VAL A 79 -9.52 9.12 -8.58
N GLY A 80 -8.30 9.18 -9.08
CA GLY A 80 -7.22 10.02 -8.57
C GLY A 80 -5.86 9.56 -9.10
N LEU A 81 -4.80 10.35 -8.91
CA LEU A 81 -3.45 9.96 -9.32
C LEU A 81 -2.98 8.67 -8.63
N GLN A 82 -3.45 8.39 -7.41
CA GLN A 82 -3.15 7.15 -6.65
C GLN A 82 -3.37 5.86 -7.48
N MET A 83 -4.45 5.83 -8.28
CA MET A 83 -4.90 4.62 -8.97
C MET A 83 -4.28 4.45 -10.36
N LEU A 84 -3.58 5.47 -10.85
CA LEU A 84 -2.92 5.41 -12.14
C LEU A 84 -1.60 4.62 -12.05
N ARG A 85 -1.29 3.88 -13.12
CA ARG A 85 0.03 3.27 -13.28
C ARG A 85 1.12 4.34 -13.20
N LYS A 86 2.28 3.97 -12.65
CA LYS A 86 3.40 4.89 -12.40
C LYS A 86 3.85 5.65 -13.65
N ASP A 87 3.88 5.00 -14.82
CA ASP A 87 4.24 5.63 -16.09
C ASP A 87 3.25 6.74 -16.50
N ILE A 88 1.95 6.47 -16.41
CA ILE A 88 0.88 7.43 -16.70
C ILE A 88 0.89 8.56 -15.68
N ARG A 89 0.96 8.22 -14.39
CA ARG A 89 1.00 9.18 -13.29
C ARG A 89 2.18 10.13 -13.45
N ASN A 90 3.39 9.61 -13.69
CA ASN A 90 4.58 10.43 -13.88
C ASN A 90 4.48 11.31 -15.12
N TYR A 91 3.94 10.80 -16.23
CA TYR A 91 3.70 11.62 -17.43
C TYR A 91 2.76 12.80 -17.15
N LEU A 92 1.76 12.60 -16.29
CA LEU A 92 0.80 13.65 -15.92
C LEU A 92 1.35 14.66 -14.91
N SER A 93 2.20 14.24 -13.97
CA SER A 93 2.44 15.04 -12.77
C SER A 93 3.89 15.22 -12.32
N SER A 94 4.87 14.65 -13.04
CA SER A 94 6.31 14.75 -12.69
C SER A 94 6.88 16.17 -12.69
N GLU A 95 6.22 17.13 -13.34
CA GLU A 95 6.62 18.54 -13.28
C GLU A 95 6.13 19.28 -12.02
N PHE A 96 5.17 18.69 -11.29
CA PHE A 96 4.56 19.28 -10.10
C PHE A 96 4.98 18.62 -8.80
N TYR A 97 5.42 17.36 -8.86
CA TYR A 97 5.68 16.56 -7.67
C TYR A 97 7.03 15.87 -7.65
N HIS A 98 7.52 15.65 -6.44
CA HIS A 98 8.52 14.65 -6.15
C HIS A 98 7.85 13.36 -5.63
N ASP A 99 8.10 12.24 -6.32
CA ASP A 99 7.61 10.91 -5.95
C ASP A 99 8.55 10.31 -4.87
N VAL A 100 8.03 10.13 -3.65
CA VAL A 100 8.78 9.60 -2.50
C VAL A 100 8.28 8.19 -2.19
N ASP A 101 9.06 7.19 -2.60
CA ASP A 101 8.76 5.78 -2.37
C ASP A 101 9.47 5.22 -1.12
N ILE A 102 8.78 4.39 -0.35
CA ILE A 102 9.31 3.60 0.75
C ILE A 102 10.05 2.39 0.18
N GLN A 103 11.37 2.36 0.35
CA GLN A 103 12.17 1.24 -0.13
C GLN A 103 11.81 -0.06 0.63
N ASN A 104 11.38 -1.09 -0.11
CA ASN A 104 11.03 -2.41 0.42
C ASN A 104 9.95 -2.34 1.52
N CYS A 105 8.92 -1.51 1.35
CA CYS A 105 7.85 -1.28 2.33
C CYS A 105 7.36 -2.58 3.00
N LEU A 106 6.85 -3.52 2.20
CA LEU A 106 6.30 -4.76 2.73
C LEU A 106 7.33 -5.62 3.52
N PRO A 107 8.53 -5.94 2.99
CA PRO A 107 9.56 -6.62 3.78
C PRO A 107 9.90 -5.91 5.09
N GLN A 108 9.95 -4.58 5.10
CA GLN A 108 10.20 -3.80 6.31
C GLN A 108 9.06 -3.93 7.33
N ILE A 109 7.80 -3.99 6.87
CA ILE A 109 6.64 -4.29 7.73
C ILE A 109 6.76 -5.68 8.35
N PHE A 110 7.17 -6.69 7.58
CA PHE A 110 7.41 -8.03 8.13
C PHE A 110 8.54 -8.04 9.16
N PHE A 111 9.63 -7.33 8.91
CA PHE A 111 10.73 -7.21 9.86
C PHE A 111 10.26 -6.58 11.18
N TYR A 112 9.49 -5.48 11.09
CA TYR A 112 8.84 -4.87 12.25
C TYR A 112 7.95 -5.86 13.01
N LEU A 113 7.10 -6.61 12.31
CA LEU A 113 6.20 -7.60 12.92
C LEU A 113 6.96 -8.76 13.57
N PHE A 114 8.06 -9.21 12.96
CA PHE A 114 8.93 -10.26 13.48
C PHE A 114 9.59 -9.81 14.78
N ASP A 115 10.17 -8.61 14.82
CA ASP A 115 10.73 -8.01 16.03
C ASP A 115 9.68 -7.89 17.15
N LYS A 116 8.50 -7.35 16.83
CA LYS A 116 7.38 -7.23 17.78
C LYS A 116 6.95 -8.55 18.38
N CYS A 117 6.94 -9.61 17.58
CA CYS A 117 6.54 -10.95 17.98
C CYS A 117 7.71 -11.80 18.52
N LYS A 118 8.92 -11.22 18.61
CA LYS A 118 10.18 -11.88 19.01
C LYS A 118 10.48 -13.12 18.16
N ILE A 119 10.30 -13.00 16.85
CA ILE A 119 10.61 -14.02 15.84
C ILE A 119 11.91 -13.62 15.15
N SER A 120 12.92 -14.49 15.20
CA SER A 120 14.14 -14.30 14.42
C SER A 120 14.02 -15.01 13.07
N CYS A 121 14.45 -14.33 12.00
CA CYS A 121 14.56 -14.88 10.66
C CYS A 121 15.68 -14.20 9.88
N LEU A 122 16.85 -14.85 9.88
CA LEU A 122 18.05 -14.35 9.20
C LEU A 122 17.83 -14.16 7.69
N HIS A 123 16.99 -14.98 7.05
CA HIS A 123 16.69 -14.86 5.63
C HIS A 123 15.89 -13.60 5.32
N LEU A 124 14.94 -13.20 6.18
CA LEU A 124 14.24 -11.93 6.02
C LEU A 124 15.20 -10.73 6.16
N ASP A 125 16.08 -10.77 7.17
CA ASP A 125 17.09 -9.72 7.38
C ASP A 125 18.03 -9.58 6.17
N THR A 126 18.44 -10.73 5.61
CA THR A 126 19.28 -10.81 4.42
C THR A 126 18.52 -10.32 3.19
N TYR A 127 17.25 -10.69 3.04
CA TYR A 127 16.39 -10.23 1.96
C TYR A 127 16.28 -8.70 1.96
N ILE A 128 16.05 -8.06 3.10
CA ILE A 128 15.90 -6.60 3.18
C ILE A 128 17.19 -5.87 2.77
N ARG A 129 18.35 -6.37 3.24
CA ARG A 129 19.65 -5.75 2.97
C ARG A 129 20.12 -5.96 1.52
N GLU A 130 19.77 -7.08 0.92
CA GLU A 130 20.33 -7.52 -0.36
C GLU A 130 19.26 -7.81 -1.43
N CYS A 131 18.06 -7.24 -1.25
CA CYS A 131 16.86 -7.48 -2.08
C CYS A 131 17.16 -7.46 -3.59
N PRO A 132 17.82 -6.42 -4.16
CA PRO A 132 18.09 -6.40 -5.61
C PRO A 132 18.93 -7.59 -6.08
N ARG A 133 19.97 -7.94 -5.32
CA ARG A 133 20.87 -9.06 -5.62
C ARG A 133 20.14 -10.39 -5.58
N ILE A 134 19.33 -10.61 -4.53
CA ILE A 134 18.59 -11.88 -4.35
C ILE A 134 17.54 -12.07 -5.44
N LEU A 135 16.82 -11.00 -5.81
CA LEU A 135 15.83 -11.05 -6.89
C LEU A 135 16.49 -11.39 -8.23
N GLU A 136 17.64 -10.79 -8.53
CA GLU A 136 18.42 -11.06 -9.74
C GLU A 136 18.94 -12.51 -9.77
N GLU A 137 19.60 -12.97 -8.71
CA GLU A 137 20.17 -14.32 -8.61
C GLU A 137 19.11 -15.42 -8.72
N GLN A 138 17.93 -15.19 -8.16
CA GLN A 138 16.83 -16.15 -8.18
C GLN A 138 15.94 -16.00 -9.41
N SER A 139 16.21 -15.01 -10.27
CA SER A 139 15.37 -14.65 -11.42
C SER A 139 13.89 -14.49 -11.03
N LEU A 140 13.65 -13.83 -9.89
CA LEU A 140 12.32 -13.56 -9.35
C LEU A 140 11.98 -12.08 -9.45
N ASP A 141 10.72 -11.79 -9.71
CA ASP A 141 10.16 -10.46 -9.51
C ASP A 141 9.59 -10.28 -8.09
N LYS A 142 9.36 -9.02 -7.71
CA LYS A 142 8.79 -8.69 -6.40
C LYS A 142 7.40 -9.31 -6.19
N LYS A 143 6.57 -9.42 -7.23
CA LYS A 143 5.21 -9.95 -7.12
C LYS A 143 5.23 -11.43 -6.79
N GLN A 144 6.16 -12.18 -7.37
CA GLN A 144 6.38 -13.60 -7.06
C GLN A 144 6.76 -13.78 -5.60
N VAL A 145 7.70 -13.00 -5.09
CA VAL A 145 8.08 -13.05 -3.66
C VAL A 145 6.90 -12.70 -2.75
N ILE A 146 6.11 -11.67 -3.09
CA ILE A 146 4.89 -11.32 -2.35
C ILE A 146 3.90 -12.49 -2.33
N SER A 147 3.64 -13.12 -3.48
CA SER A 147 2.76 -14.28 -3.57
C SER A 147 3.28 -15.42 -2.70
N MET A 148 4.58 -15.72 -2.77
CA MET A 148 5.21 -16.75 -1.93
C MET A 148 5.02 -16.48 -0.45
N ILE A 149 5.13 -15.23 0.01
CA ILE A 149 4.97 -14.90 1.43
C ILE A 149 3.49 -15.00 1.86
N PHE A 150 2.55 -14.49 1.07
CA PHE A 150 1.15 -14.38 1.45
C PHE A 150 0.32 -15.64 1.26
N ASP A 151 0.65 -16.45 0.26
CA ASP A 151 -0.11 -17.66 -0.03
C ASP A 151 0.08 -18.70 1.06
N GLU A 152 -0.99 -19.40 1.44
CA GLU A 152 -0.94 -20.40 2.51
C GLU A 152 -0.25 -21.69 2.07
N LYS A 153 -0.29 -22.00 0.77
CA LYS A 153 0.27 -23.21 0.17
C LYS A 153 1.01 -22.91 -1.15
N PRO A 154 2.06 -22.08 -1.12
CA PRO A 154 2.84 -21.78 -2.30
C PRO A 154 3.72 -22.97 -2.68
N GLU A 155 4.01 -23.12 -3.97
CA GLU A 155 5.03 -24.04 -4.43
C GLU A 155 6.41 -23.37 -4.32
N ILE A 156 7.05 -23.52 -3.15
CA ILE A 156 8.38 -22.97 -2.87
C ILE A 156 9.40 -24.11 -2.80
N THR A 157 10.32 -24.14 -3.77
CA THR A 157 11.44 -25.09 -3.81
C THR A 157 12.70 -24.54 -3.14
N ASP A 158 12.86 -23.23 -3.16
CA ASP A 158 14.02 -22.55 -2.57
C ASP A 158 13.94 -22.50 -1.03
N LYS A 159 15.05 -22.85 -0.38
CA LYS A 159 15.11 -22.91 1.10
C LYS A 159 15.06 -21.53 1.74
N PHE A 160 15.58 -20.51 1.06
CA PHE A 160 15.65 -19.15 1.57
C PHE A 160 14.23 -18.58 1.72
N PHE A 161 13.40 -18.65 0.68
CA PHE A 161 12.01 -18.19 0.75
C PHE A 161 11.11 -19.11 1.57
N LYS A 162 11.42 -20.42 1.61
CA LYS A 162 10.68 -21.37 2.45
C LYS A 162 10.80 -21.05 3.93
N ASP A 163 11.99 -20.71 4.42
CA ASP A 163 12.15 -20.31 5.83
C ASP A 163 11.36 -19.04 6.14
N ILE A 164 11.39 -18.02 5.28
CA ILE A 164 10.59 -16.80 5.46
C ILE A 164 9.10 -17.14 5.52
N HIS A 165 8.60 -17.95 4.57
CA HIS A 165 7.21 -18.40 4.53
C HIS A 165 6.81 -19.17 5.78
N ASP A 166 7.61 -20.16 6.19
CA ASP A 166 7.34 -20.96 7.37
C ASP A 166 7.29 -20.09 8.63
N LYS A 167 8.18 -19.10 8.78
CA LYS A 167 8.12 -18.15 9.90
C LYS A 167 6.86 -17.29 9.87
N VAL A 168 6.43 -16.83 8.70
CA VAL A 168 5.19 -16.05 8.56
C VAL A 168 3.98 -16.89 8.97
N HIS A 169 3.80 -18.07 8.38
CA HIS A 169 2.57 -18.86 8.55
C HIS A 169 2.53 -19.67 9.85
N ASN A 170 3.67 -20.23 10.28
CA ASN A 170 3.71 -21.10 11.45
C ASN A 170 4.04 -20.37 12.76
N ASN A 171 4.62 -19.16 12.69
CA ASN A 171 5.01 -18.40 13.90
C ASN A 171 4.32 -17.05 14.01
N LEU A 172 4.37 -16.22 12.96
CA LEU A 172 3.84 -14.86 13.02
C LEU A 172 2.30 -14.84 13.07
N ILE A 173 1.64 -15.46 12.09
CA ILE A 173 0.17 -15.44 11.98
C ILE A 173 -0.51 -15.93 13.28
N PRO A 174 -0.11 -17.06 13.90
CA PRO A 174 -0.68 -17.50 15.18
C PRO A 174 -0.56 -16.47 16.31
N LYS A 175 0.59 -15.78 16.41
CA LYS A 175 0.79 -14.73 17.42
C LYS A 175 -0.06 -13.49 17.15
N LEU A 176 -0.22 -13.10 15.88
CA LEU A 176 -1.07 -11.97 15.52
C LEU A 176 -2.55 -12.23 15.84
N LYS A 177 -3.03 -13.47 15.67
CA LYS A 177 -4.42 -13.85 15.99
C LYS A 177 -4.79 -13.71 17.46
N THR A 178 -3.82 -13.81 18.36
CA THR A 178 -4.02 -13.67 19.81
C THR A 178 -3.52 -12.33 20.34
N ASN A 179 -3.07 -11.43 19.47
CA ASN A 179 -2.59 -10.12 19.87
C ASN A 179 -3.78 -9.14 19.91
N ASP A 180 -3.97 -8.47 21.04
CA ASP A 180 -5.10 -7.54 21.24
C ASP A 180 -5.21 -6.47 20.14
N CYS A 181 -4.08 -5.99 19.60
CA CYS A 181 -4.08 -5.00 18.52
C CYS A 181 -4.65 -5.52 17.20
N TYR A 182 -4.50 -6.81 16.91
CA TYR A 182 -4.90 -7.41 15.63
C TYR A 182 -6.08 -8.38 15.75
N LEU A 183 -6.52 -8.67 16.98
CA LEU A 183 -7.62 -9.58 17.28
C LEU A 183 -8.92 -9.14 16.59
N GLN A 184 -9.20 -7.84 16.56
CA GLN A 184 -10.38 -7.32 15.86
C GLN A 184 -10.30 -7.55 14.34
N ILE A 185 -9.10 -7.44 13.74
CA ILE A 185 -8.90 -7.73 12.32
C ILE A 185 -9.18 -9.20 12.04
N TRP A 186 -8.68 -10.11 12.88
CA TRP A 186 -8.92 -11.55 12.75
C TRP A 186 -10.41 -11.91 12.86
N ASN A 187 -11.09 -11.36 13.87
CA ASN A 187 -12.51 -11.65 14.14
C ASN A 187 -13.42 -11.18 13.00
N ASN A 188 -13.06 -10.08 12.34
CA ASN A 188 -13.81 -9.53 11.20
C ASN A 188 -13.32 -10.01 9.83
N THR A 189 -12.31 -10.89 9.80
CA THR A 189 -11.89 -11.53 8.54
C THR A 189 -12.81 -12.71 8.24
N LYS A 190 -13.53 -12.63 7.10
CA LYS A 190 -14.58 -13.57 6.69
C LYS A 190 -14.11 -15.03 6.79
N VAL A 191 -14.87 -15.83 7.53
CA VAL A 191 -14.54 -17.23 7.88
C VAL A 191 -14.57 -18.15 6.67
N ASP A 192 -15.45 -17.89 5.69
CA ASP A 192 -15.74 -18.77 4.56
C ASP A 192 -14.82 -18.55 3.34
N THR A 193 -13.63 -18.01 3.56
CA THR A 193 -12.62 -17.91 2.50
C THR A 193 -11.62 -19.04 2.69
N LYS A 194 -11.37 -19.80 1.62
CA LYS A 194 -10.28 -20.81 1.56
C LYS A 194 -8.90 -20.25 1.93
N ASN A 195 -8.79 -18.92 2.09
CA ASN A 195 -7.58 -18.12 2.27
C ASN A 195 -7.71 -17.13 3.44
N ARG A 196 -8.39 -17.51 4.54
CA ARG A 196 -8.64 -16.60 5.67
C ARG A 196 -7.36 -16.03 6.27
N ASN A 197 -6.29 -16.82 6.38
CA ASN A 197 -5.03 -16.33 6.95
C ASN A 197 -4.37 -15.32 6.02
N ARG A 198 -4.37 -15.59 4.70
CA ARG A 198 -3.89 -14.64 3.69
C ARG A 198 -4.65 -13.32 3.77
N CYS A 199 -5.98 -13.35 3.82
CA CYS A 199 -6.80 -12.14 3.92
C CYS A 199 -6.54 -11.38 5.24
N PHE A 200 -6.41 -12.09 6.35
CA PHE A 200 -6.10 -11.52 7.65
C PHE A 200 -4.72 -10.84 7.64
N LEU A 201 -3.68 -11.55 7.17
CA LEU A 201 -2.33 -11.02 7.11
C LEU A 201 -2.25 -9.79 6.21
N ALA A 202 -2.92 -9.80 5.06
CA ALA A 202 -2.95 -8.65 4.15
C ALA A 202 -3.57 -7.43 4.82
N ARG A 203 -4.66 -7.61 5.57
CA ARG A 203 -5.29 -6.52 6.33
C ARG A 203 -4.37 -5.96 7.41
N VAL A 204 -3.65 -6.81 8.15
CA VAL A 204 -2.67 -6.37 9.16
C VAL A 204 -1.55 -5.55 8.52
N VAL A 205 -1.02 -6.01 7.39
CA VAL A 205 0.04 -5.31 6.67
C VAL A 205 -0.44 -3.95 6.16
N PHE A 206 -1.61 -3.90 5.52
CA PHE A 206 -2.16 -2.65 4.97
C PHE A 206 -2.55 -1.65 6.06
N ASP A 207 -2.95 -2.12 7.24
CA ASP A 207 -3.17 -1.27 8.40
C ASP A 207 -1.87 -0.56 8.84
N ILE A 208 -0.77 -1.31 8.94
CA ILE A 208 0.54 -0.76 9.27
C ILE A 208 1.05 0.17 8.16
N GLU A 209 0.88 -0.21 6.89
CA GLU A 209 1.23 0.64 5.75
C GLU A 209 0.46 1.97 5.78
N ASN A 210 -0.84 1.93 6.08
CA ASN A 210 -1.67 3.12 6.20
C ASN A 210 -1.18 4.04 7.35
N ASP A 211 -0.81 3.47 8.50
CA ASP A 211 -0.21 4.21 9.60
C ASP A 211 1.09 4.91 9.19
N ILE A 212 1.92 4.25 8.37
CA ILE A 212 3.14 4.84 7.82
C ILE A 212 2.80 6.01 6.89
N LEU A 213 1.86 5.83 5.96
CA LEU A 213 1.44 6.88 5.02
C LEU A 213 0.85 8.10 5.75
N LEU A 214 -0.01 7.89 6.75
CA LEU A 214 -0.56 8.96 7.56
C LEU A 214 0.51 9.68 8.37
N THR A 215 1.49 8.94 8.90
CA THR A 215 2.63 9.53 9.60
C THR A 215 3.50 10.37 8.65
N MET A 216 3.74 9.90 7.42
CA MET A 216 4.42 10.66 6.38
C MET A 216 3.65 11.95 6.04
N ASN A 217 2.33 11.85 5.87
CA ASN A 217 1.47 13.01 5.63
C ASN A 217 1.60 14.06 6.73
N GLN A 218 1.46 13.66 7.99
CA GLN A 218 1.62 14.57 9.13
C GLN A 218 3.01 15.21 9.17
N PHE A 219 4.06 14.42 8.93
CA PHE A 219 5.42 14.92 8.91
C PHE A 219 5.62 16.00 7.84
N PHE A 220 5.19 15.76 6.60
CA PHE A 220 5.34 16.71 5.51
C PHE A 220 4.48 17.97 5.69
N GLU A 221 3.24 17.82 6.17
CA GLU A 221 2.37 18.95 6.50
C GLU A 221 2.99 19.84 7.59
N GLN A 222 3.60 19.26 8.64
CA GLN A 222 4.33 20.01 9.66
C GLN A 222 5.54 20.76 9.10
N LYS A 223 6.15 20.23 8.03
CA LYS A 223 7.25 20.90 7.30
C LYS A 223 6.75 21.92 6.26
N LYS A 224 5.43 22.13 6.17
CA LYS A 224 4.77 23.01 5.18
C LYS A 224 5.01 22.56 3.74
N TRP A 225 5.21 21.26 3.52
CA TRP A 225 5.20 20.66 2.19
C TRP A 225 3.80 20.16 1.86
N SER A 226 3.37 20.31 0.61
CA SER A 226 2.03 19.93 0.19
C SER A 226 2.02 18.46 -0.24
N LEU A 227 1.58 17.57 0.66
CA LEU A 227 1.33 16.19 0.27
C LEU A 227 -0.03 16.09 -0.41
N ALA A 228 0.00 15.91 -1.73
CA ALA A 228 -1.20 15.95 -2.56
C ALA A 228 -1.74 14.57 -2.93
N VAL A 229 -0.88 13.56 -3.05
CA VAL A 229 -1.29 12.20 -3.46
C VAL A 229 -0.75 11.17 -2.48
N LEU A 230 -1.65 10.34 -1.96
CA LEU A 230 -1.30 9.15 -1.19
C LEU A 230 -1.16 7.99 -2.16
N VAL A 231 0.01 7.36 -2.24
CA VAL A 231 0.28 6.22 -3.15
C VAL A 231 0.60 4.99 -2.32
N PHE A 232 0.28 3.78 -2.81
CA PHE A 232 0.78 2.57 -2.13
C PHE A 232 2.30 2.57 -2.13
N GLU A 233 2.89 2.23 -0.98
CA GLU A 233 4.32 2.27 -0.73
C GLU A 233 4.99 3.66 -0.93
N GLY A 234 4.25 4.78 -0.95
CA GLY A 234 4.85 6.10 -1.18
C GLY A 234 3.89 7.29 -1.16
N VAL A 235 4.41 8.48 -1.45
CA VAL A 235 3.62 9.73 -1.49
C VAL A 235 4.15 10.67 -2.58
N MET A 236 3.30 11.58 -3.06
CA MET A 236 3.72 12.67 -3.94
C MET A 236 3.62 14.01 -3.20
N ILE A 237 4.74 14.73 -3.15
CA ILE A 237 4.94 16.00 -2.43
C ILE A 237 5.36 17.14 -3.36
#